data_AF-A0A974VQ85-F1
#
_entry.id   AF-A0A974VQ85-F1
#
_cell.length_a   1.000
_cell.length_b   1.000
_cell.length_c   1.000
_cell.angle_alpha   90.00
_cell.angle_beta   90.00
_cell.angle_gamma   90.00
#
_symmetry.space_group_name_H-M   'P 1'
#
loop_
_entity.id
_entity.type
_entity.pdbx_description
1 polymer ?
#
loop_
_entity_poly.entity_id
_entity_poly.type
_entity_poly.pdbx_seq_one_letter_code
_entity_poly.pdbx_strand_id
1 'polypeptide(L)' 'MGIGVWELLLIFLIVLVVFGTKRLRGIGGDLGSAIKSFRSAMSDGESKREDETTTEGQAKPENKSEA' A
#
# COMPACT_ATOMS: atom_id res chain seq x y z
N MET A 1 15.04 -21.75 -17.99
CA MET A 1 14.56 -20.48 -18.56
C MET A 1 13.22 -20.17 -17.89
N GLY A 2 13.26 -19.75 -16.63
CA GLY A 2 12.06 -19.36 -15.88
C GLY A 2 11.88 -17.86 -15.99
N ILE A 3 10.65 -17.39 -15.79
CA ILE A 3 10.32 -15.96 -15.81
C ILE A 3 11.16 -15.25 -14.76
N GLY A 4 12.21 -14.58 -15.20
CA GLY A 4 13.06 -13.75 -14.36
C GLY A 4 12.41 -12.39 -14.09
N VAL A 5 12.98 -11.68 -13.11
CA VAL A 5 12.60 -10.30 -12.79
C VAL A 5 12.75 -9.40 -14.04
N TRP A 6 13.72 -9.71 -14.90
CA TRP A 6 13.96 -8.99 -16.15
C TRP A 6 12.84 -9.15 -17.18
N GLU A 7 12.35 -10.37 -17.42
CA GLU A 7 11.21 -10.57 -18.32
C GLU A 7 9.93 -9.95 -17.77
N LEU A 8 9.70 -10.03 -16.45
CA LEU A 8 8.52 -9.45 -15.83
C LEU A 8 8.49 -7.91 -15.98
N LEU A 9 9.63 -7.23 -15.84
CA LEU A 9 9.72 -5.79 -16.06
C LEU A 9 9.43 -5.39 -17.53
N LEU A 10 9.90 -6.17 -18.50
CA LEU A 10 9.64 -5.91 -19.91
C LEU A 10 8.15 -6.06 -20.24
N ILE A 11 7.51 -7.12 -19.73
CA ILE A 11 6.07 -7.35 -19.89
C ILE A 11 5.27 -6.23 -19.21
N PHE A 12 5.67 -5.84 -17.99
CA PHE A 12 5.03 -4.76 -17.24
C PHE A 12 5.10 -3.42 -17.99
N LEU A 13 6.22 -3.12 -18.65
CA LEU A 13 6.38 -1.93 -19.47
C LEU A 13 5.38 -1.91 -20.65
N ILE A 14 5.20 -3.04 -21.33
CA ILE A 14 4.22 -3.15 -22.43
C ILE A 14 2.79 -2.93 -21.90
N VAL A 15 2.45 -3.57 -20.78
CA VAL A 15 1.13 -3.39 -20.13
C VAL A 15 0.91 -1.92 -19.76
N LEU A 16 1.90 -1.24 -19.20
CA LEU A 16 1.84 0.19 -18.89
C LEU A 16 1.57 1.06 -20.13
N VAL A 17 2.15 0.72 -21.28
CA VAL A 17 1.94 1.46 -22.54
C VAL A 17 0.52 1.22 -23.08
N VAL A 18 0.02 -0.01 -23.02
CA VAL A 18 -1.32 -0.36 -23.52
C VAL A 18 -2.43 0.22 -22.64
N PHE A 19 -2.31 0.08 -21.32
CA PHE A 19 -3.34 0.54 -20.38
C PHE A 19 -3.16 2.01 -19.96
N GLY A 20 -1.95 2.55 -20.09
CA GLY A 20 -1.57 3.87 -19.60
C GLY A 20 -1.44 3.92 -18.07
N THR A 21 -0.57 4.83 -17.58
CA THR A 21 -0.35 5.03 -16.14
C THR A 21 -1.58 5.56 -15.38
N LYS A 22 -2.51 6.25 -16.08
CA LYS A 22 -3.74 6.79 -15.47
C LYS A 22 -4.67 5.70 -14.93
N ARG A 23 -4.91 4.64 -15.72
CA ARG A 23 -5.77 3.52 -15.30
C ARG A 23 -5.09 2.69 -14.23
N LEU A 24 -3.77 2.47 -14.38
CA LEU A 24 -2.98 1.72 -13.41
C LEU A 24 -2.88 2.42 -12.05
N ARG A 25 -2.83 3.76 -12.00
CA ARG A 25 -2.80 4.51 -10.73
C ARG A 25 -4.13 4.45 -9.98
N GLY A 26 -5.26 4.49 -10.69
CA GLY A 26 -6.58 4.34 -10.07
C GLY A 26 -6.74 2.96 -9.43
N ILE A 27 -6.65 1.90 -10.25
CA ILE A 27 -6.87 0.52 -9.80
C ILE A 27 -5.72 0.05 -8.88
N GLY A 28 -4.48 0.46 -9.17
CA GLY A 28 -3.31 0.11 -8.36
C GLY A 28 -3.28 0.80 -6.99
N GLY A 29 -3.92 1.97 -6.83
CA GLY A 29 -4.08 2.60 -5.51
C GLY A 29 -4.99 1.77 -4.60
N ASP A 30 -6.11 1.29 -5.14
CA ASP A 30 -7.08 0.48 -4.39
C ASP A 30 -6.52 -0.92 -4.07
N LEU A 31 -5.96 -1.61 -5.08
CA LEU A 31 -5.30 -2.90 -4.89
C LEU A 31 -4.08 -2.79 -3.99
N GLY A 32 -3.29 -1.72 -4.14
CA GLY A 32 -2.10 -1.47 -3.32
C GLY A 32 -2.47 -1.27 -1.86
N SER A 33 -3.54 -0.52 -1.58
CA SER A 33 -4.05 -0.35 -0.21
C SER A 33 -4.51 -1.67 0.40
N ALA A 34 -5.25 -2.49 -0.36
CA ALA A 34 -5.71 -3.81 0.10
C ALA A 34 -4.54 -4.78 0.37
N ILE A 35 -3.56 -4.84 -0.54
CA ILE A 35 -2.36 -5.67 -0.39
C ILE A 35 -1.50 -5.16 0.79
N LYS A 36 -1.41 -3.85 1.01
CA LYS A 36 -0.70 -3.26 2.15
C LYS A 36 -1.33 -3.69 3.47
N SER A 37 -2.65 -3.57 3.61
CA SER A 37 -3.37 -4.05 4.81
C SER A 37 -3.23 -5.56 5.01
N PHE A 38 -3.27 -6.34 3.92
CA PHE A 38 -3.04 -7.79 3.99
C PHE A 38 -1.60 -8.13 4.45
N ARG A 39 -0.58 -7.44 3.89
CA ARG A 39 0.81 -7.62 4.29
C ARG A 39 1.03 -7.18 5.74
N SER A 40 0.44 -6.07 6.16
CA SER A 40 0.47 -5.60 7.55
C SER A 40 -0.18 -6.61 8.49
N ALA A 41 -1.38 -7.13 8.20
CA ALA A 41 -2.03 -8.13 9.04
C ALA A 41 -1.23 -9.46 9.13
N MET A 42 -0.61 -9.87 8.02
CA MET A 42 0.24 -11.06 7.99
C MET A 42 1.56 -10.85 8.75
N SER A 43 2.13 -9.65 8.67
CA SER A 43 3.36 -9.27 9.38
C SER A 43 3.10 -8.99 10.87
N ASP A 44 1.97 -8.40 11.23
CA ASP A 44 1.54 -8.18 12.62
C ASP A 44 1.18 -9.50 13.29
N GLY A 45 0.67 -10.49 12.56
CA GLY A 45 0.50 -11.85 13.08
C GLY A 45 1.82 -12.54 13.44
N GLU A 46 2.92 -12.15 12.78
CA GLU A 46 4.28 -12.64 13.07
C GLU A 46 4.97 -11.78 14.13
N SER A 47 4.74 -10.46 14.11
CA SER A 47 5.38 -9.48 14.99
C SER A 47 4.65 -9.24 16.30
N LYS A 48 3.36 -9.58 16.48
CA LYS A 48 2.62 -9.40 17.75
C LYS A 48 3.08 -10.34 18.89
N ARG A 49 4.25 -10.96 18.76
CA ARG A 49 5.00 -11.49 19.90
C ARG A 49 5.93 -10.44 20.53
N GLU A 50 6.12 -9.28 19.88
CA GLU A 50 7.03 -8.21 20.27
C GLU A 50 6.38 -6.85 19.92
N ASP A 51 6.21 -5.96 20.89
CA ASP A 51 5.72 -4.57 20.73
C ASP A 51 4.20 -4.34 20.51
N GLU A 52 3.44 -4.51 21.60
CA GLU A 52 2.34 -3.57 21.89
C GLU A 52 2.95 -2.22 22.30
N THR A 53 3.00 -1.23 21.42
CA THR A 53 2.85 0.21 21.71
C THR A 53 3.04 1.01 20.41
N THR A 54 1.97 1.67 19.93
CA THR A 54 1.94 3.10 19.58
C THR A 54 0.59 3.40 18.93
N THR A 55 -0.29 3.95 19.76
CA THR A 55 -1.39 4.84 19.39
C THR A 55 -0.89 5.95 18.45
N GLU A 56 -1.60 6.24 17.35
CA GLU A 56 -2.07 7.59 16.98
C GLU A 56 -2.53 7.69 15.51
N GLY A 57 -3.67 8.35 15.33
CA GLY A 57 -4.30 8.60 14.03
C GLY A 57 -5.67 9.28 14.17
N GLN A 58 -5.73 10.24 15.10
CA GLN A 58 -6.88 11.05 15.48
C GLN A 58 -7.36 11.93 14.31
N ALA A 59 -8.64 11.83 13.96
CA ALA A 59 -9.34 12.85 13.18
C ALA A 59 -10.38 13.51 14.10
N LYS A 60 -10.24 14.81 14.39
CA LYS A 60 -11.27 15.87 14.27
C LYS A 60 -10.79 17.21 14.90
N PRO A 61 -11.03 18.37 14.26
CA PRO A 61 -10.52 19.69 14.68
C PRO A 61 -11.49 20.43 15.65
N GLU A 62 -11.14 21.68 16.00
CA GLU A 62 -11.88 22.69 16.80
C GLU A 62 -11.71 22.55 18.33
N ASN A 63 -11.43 23.59 19.13
CA ASN A 63 -11.78 25.00 19.04
C ASN A 63 -10.78 25.89 19.81
N LYS A 64 -10.69 27.14 19.37
CA LYS A 64 -9.93 28.31 19.83
C LYS A 64 -10.57 28.92 21.11
N SER A 65 -9.86 29.89 21.70
CA SER A 65 -10.27 30.91 22.69
C SER A 65 -10.06 30.50 24.15
N GLU A 66 -8.96 30.93 24.79
CA GLU A 66 -8.80 32.24 25.47
C GLU A 66 -9.76 32.43 26.66
N ALA A 67 -9.22 32.31 27.87
CA ALA A 67 -9.44 33.18 29.04
C ALA A 67 -8.44 32.82 30.15
#